data_AF-A0A1I4URB1-F1
#
_entry.id   AF-A0A1I4URB1-F1
#
_cell.length_a   1.000
_cell.length_b   1.000
_cell.length_c   1.000
_cell.angle_alpha   90.00
_cell.angle_beta   90.00
_cell.angle_gamma   90.00
#
_symmetry.space_group_name_H-M   'P 1'
#
loop_
_entity.id
_entity.type
_entity.pdbx_description
1 polymer ?
#
loop_
_entity_poly.entity_id
_entity_poly.type
_entity_poly.pdbx_seq_one_letter_code
_entity_poly.pdbx_strand_id
1 'polypeptide(L)'
;MVTIVKDIDRINELLRQYKGCNAQLWAYSVSLRRMAIRLWMDINGEQFLLLTAGTRYIQGYIDRENADITVREAVNEHNERIIIISDESADFKVIAGGGLILARGDFSEFNMHFDSLFDMEKAIFE
;
A
#
# COMPACT_ATOMS: atom_id res chain seq x y z
N MET A 1 -10.35 -11.80 9.63
CA MET A 1 -11.11 -10.54 9.73
C MET A 1 -10.20 -9.44 9.23
N VAL A 2 -10.62 -8.73 8.18
CA VAL A 2 -9.82 -7.64 7.60
C VAL A 2 -9.97 -6.37 8.44
N THR A 3 -8.84 -5.77 8.82
CA THR A 3 -8.79 -4.46 9.46
C THR A 3 -8.25 -3.43 8.48
N ILE A 4 -8.91 -2.26 8.38
CA ILE A 4 -8.50 -1.18 7.48
C ILE A 4 -7.99 0.01 8.31
N VAL A 5 -6.83 0.54 7.91
CA VAL A 5 -6.19 1.71 8.52
C VAL A 5 -5.97 2.76 7.43
N LYS A 6 -6.37 4.01 7.71
CA LYS A 6 -6.22 5.16 6.79
C LYS A 6 -5.26 6.23 7.31
N ASP A 7 -5.07 6.27 8.63
CA ASP A 7 -4.19 7.23 9.29
C ASP A 7 -2.71 6.88 9.01
N ILE A 8 -1.96 7.85 8.49
CA ILE A 8 -0.58 7.64 8.02
C ILE A 8 0.39 7.33 9.16
N ASP A 9 0.20 7.96 10.33
CA ASP A 9 1.05 7.72 11.48
C ASP A 9 0.85 6.29 11.98
N ARG A 10 -0.41 5.84 12.07
CA ARG A 10 -0.76 4.47 12.42
C ARG A 10 -0.29 3.45 11.38
N ILE A 11 -0.36 3.79 10.09
CA ILE A 11 0.20 2.94 9.01
C ILE A 11 1.70 2.76 9.22
N ASN A 12 2.46 3.84 9.45
CA ASN A 12 3.89 3.75 9.68
C ASN A 12 4.24 3.00 10.97
N GLU A 13 3.44 3.12 12.03
CA GLU A 13 3.61 2.29 13.24
C GLU A 13 3.52 0.79 12.94
N LEU A 14 2.58 0.38 12.10
CA LEU A 14 2.42 -1.02 11.69
C LEU A 14 3.56 -1.46 10.77
N LEU A 15 3.94 -0.62 9.80
CA LEU A 15 5.04 -0.92 8.88
C LEU A 15 6.38 -1.08 9.62
N ARG A 16 6.63 -0.30 10.67
CA ARG A 16 7.82 -0.46 11.53
C ARG A 16 7.90 -1.85 12.20
N GLN A 17 6.76 -2.46 12.52
CA GLN A 17 6.69 -3.82 13.07
C GLN A 17 6.96 -4.89 12.00
N TYR A 18 6.83 -4.53 10.72
CA TYR A 18 7.02 -5.37 9.54
C TYR A 18 8.31 -5.03 8.78
N LYS A 19 9.29 -4.42 9.45
CA LYS A 19 10.60 -4.13 8.87
C LYS A 19 11.29 -5.44 8.46
N GLY A 20 11.84 -5.48 7.24
CA GLY A 20 12.47 -6.66 6.68
C GLY A 20 11.47 -7.69 6.12
N CYS A 21 10.23 -7.28 5.84
CA CYS A 21 9.23 -8.16 5.24
C CYS A 21 9.54 -8.47 3.77
N ASN A 22 8.80 -9.41 3.21
CA ASN A 22 8.71 -9.59 1.77
C ASN A 22 7.72 -8.58 1.21
N ALA A 23 8.04 -7.98 0.07
CA ALA A 23 7.17 -7.07 -0.65
C ALA A 23 6.94 -7.54 -2.08
N GLN A 24 5.75 -7.27 -2.61
CA GLN A 24 5.37 -7.58 -3.99
C GLN A 24 4.36 -6.58 -4.53
N LEU A 25 4.49 -6.22 -5.82
CA LEU A 25 3.41 -5.59 -6.57
C LEU A 25 2.32 -6.64 -6.79
N TRP A 26 1.28 -6.60 -5.97
CA TRP A 26 0.21 -7.59 -6.04
C TRP A 26 -0.69 -7.36 -7.24
N ALA A 27 -1.08 -6.10 -7.45
CA ALA A 27 -1.97 -5.75 -8.55
C ALA A 27 -1.85 -4.27 -8.90
N TYR A 28 -2.07 -3.97 -10.18
CA TYR A 28 -2.07 -2.61 -10.71
C TYR A 28 -3.14 -2.47 -11.79
N SER A 29 -4.03 -1.50 -11.62
CA SER A 29 -4.99 -1.10 -12.65
C SER A 29 -4.52 0.22 -13.26
N VAL A 30 -4.07 0.14 -14.51
CA VAL A 30 -3.64 1.32 -15.29
C VAL A 30 -4.81 2.29 -15.47
N SER A 31 -5.97 1.78 -15.88
CA SER A 31 -7.16 2.58 -16.17
C SER A 31 -7.68 3.33 -14.95
N LEU A 32 -7.63 2.71 -13.77
CA LEU A 32 -8.08 3.32 -12.51
C LEU A 32 -6.95 4.02 -11.75
N ARG A 33 -5.70 3.87 -12.21
CA ARG A 33 -4.48 4.31 -11.52
C ARG A 33 -4.43 3.82 -10.07
N ARG A 34 -4.80 2.57 -9.85
CA ARG A 34 -4.87 1.92 -8.54
C ARG A 34 -3.80 0.86 -8.42
N MET A 35 -3.21 0.74 -7.24
CA MET A 35 -2.13 -0.19 -6.99
C MET A 35 -2.29 -0.85 -5.63
N ALA A 36 -1.94 -2.14 -5.54
CA ALA A 36 -1.82 -2.90 -4.32
C ALA A 36 -0.39 -3.41 -4.18
N ILE A 37 0.26 -3.09 -3.05
CA ILE A 37 1.53 -3.69 -2.64
C ILE A 37 1.24 -4.63 -1.49
N ARG A 38 1.64 -5.89 -1.63
CA ARG A 38 1.52 -6.93 -0.61
C ARG A 38 2.79 -7.00 0.21
N LEU A 39 2.63 -7.06 1.52
CA LEU A 39 3.72 -7.19 2.49
C LEU A 39 3.45 -8.38 3.41
N TRP A 40 4.45 -9.24 3.62
CA TRP A 40 4.31 -10.41 4.51
C TRP A 40 5.65 -10.84 5.12
N MET A 41 5.61 -11.30 6.37
CA MET A 41 6.75 -11.96 7.01
C MET A 41 6.75 -13.47 6.75
N ASP A 42 5.57 -14.09 6.88
CA ASP A 42 5.30 -15.49 6.59
C ASP A 42 4.11 -15.57 5.61
N ILE A 43 4.24 -16.39 4.58
CA ILE A 43 3.21 -16.55 3.53
C ILE A 43 1.90 -17.11 4.08
N ASN A 44 1.93 -17.83 5.20
CA ASN A 44 0.74 -18.37 5.87
C ASN A 44 0.27 -17.50 7.05
N GLY A 45 1.00 -16.42 7.33
CA GLY A 45 0.70 -15.52 8.42
C GLY A 45 -0.15 -14.34 7.99
N GLU A 46 -0.26 -13.38 8.91
CA GLU A 46 -0.90 -12.10 8.67
C GLU A 46 -0.13 -11.26 7.64
N GLN A 47 -0.88 -10.63 6.75
CA GLN A 47 -0.33 -9.88 5.62
C GLN A 47 -0.94 -8.50 5.54
N PHE A 48 -0.16 -7.56 5.02
CA PHE A 48 -0.62 -6.21 4.75
C PHE A 48 -0.76 -5.99 3.25
N LEU A 49 -1.80 -5.24 2.87
CA LEU A 49 -1.96 -4.67 1.54
C LEU A 49 -1.98 -3.16 1.66
N LEU A 50 -0.97 -2.50 1.09
CA LEU A 50 -0.97 -1.07 0.86
C LEU A 50 -1.68 -0.79 -0.46
N LEU A 51 -2.81 -0.09 -0.39
CA LEU A 51 -3.67 0.20 -1.53
C LEU A 51 -3.68 1.70 -1.80
N THR A 52 -3.23 2.11 -2.98
CA THR A 52 -3.25 3.51 -3.40
C THR A 52 -4.23 3.75 -4.53
N ALA A 53 -4.82 4.95 -4.53
CA ALA A 53 -5.58 5.49 -5.65
C ALA A 53 -4.82 6.66 -6.28
N GLY A 54 -5.04 6.90 -7.58
CA GLY A 54 -4.42 8.01 -8.28
C GLY A 54 -2.89 7.92 -8.33
N THR A 55 -2.35 6.72 -8.55
CA THR A 55 -0.92 6.48 -8.78
C THR A 55 -0.46 7.25 -10.02
N ARG A 56 0.53 8.12 -9.85
CA ARG A 56 1.06 9.00 -10.91
C ARG A 56 2.46 8.59 -11.35
N TYR A 57 3.22 7.94 -10.46
CA TYR A 57 4.61 7.60 -10.69
C TYR A 57 4.98 6.32 -9.95
N ILE A 58 5.78 5.46 -10.59
CA ILE A 58 6.35 4.24 -10.05
C ILE A 58 7.81 4.18 -10.51
N GLN A 59 8.73 3.92 -9.59
CA GLN A 59 10.16 3.73 -9.84
C GLN A 59 10.67 2.54 -9.04
N GLY A 60 11.64 1.82 -9.62
CA GLY A 60 12.32 0.69 -8.98
C GLY A 60 11.50 -0.60 -8.98
N TYR A 61 12.05 -1.63 -8.34
CA TYR A 61 11.47 -2.96 -8.21
C TYR A 61 10.99 -3.18 -6.77
N ILE A 62 9.72 -3.54 -6.61
CA ILE A 62 9.12 -3.82 -5.29
C ILE A 62 9.08 -5.31 -4.93
N ASP A 63 9.23 -6.20 -5.92
CA ASP A 63 9.24 -7.64 -5.69
C ASP A 63 10.58 -8.06 -5.05
N ARG A 64 10.62 -8.13 -3.72
CA ARG A 64 11.85 -8.42 -2.99
C ARG A 64 11.63 -8.93 -1.58
N GLU A 65 12.68 -9.54 -1.05
CA GLU A 65 12.84 -9.87 0.36
C GLU A 65 13.49 -8.70 1.12
N ASN A 66 13.40 -8.72 2.46
CA ASN A 66 14.00 -7.72 3.35
C ASN A 66 13.65 -6.28 2.95
N ALA A 67 12.38 -6.03 2.63
CA ALA A 67 11.84 -4.72 2.32
C ALA A 67 11.65 -3.87 3.59
N ASP A 68 11.88 -2.57 3.46
CA ASP A 68 11.65 -1.59 4.53
C ASP A 68 10.77 -0.46 3.99
N ILE A 69 9.47 -0.75 3.93
CA ILE A 69 8.49 0.13 3.32
C ILE A 69 8.10 1.24 4.28
N THR A 70 8.19 2.46 3.79
CA THR A 70 7.78 3.67 4.49
C THR A 70 6.72 4.40 3.70
N VAL A 71 5.88 5.14 4.42
CA VAL A 71 4.86 5.99 3.82
C VAL A 71 5.00 7.40 4.38
N ARG A 72 4.90 8.41 3.53
CA ARG A 72 4.80 9.80 3.98
C ARG A 72 3.89 10.62 3.08
N GLU A 73 3.38 11.69 3.65
CA GLU A 73 2.70 12.71 2.88
C GLU A 73 3.66 13.84 2.51
N ALA A 74 3.37 14.49 1.39
CA ALA A 74 4.07 15.69 0.96
C ALA A 74 3.11 16.59 0.18
N VAL A 75 3.60 17.78 -0.14
CA VAL A 75 2.95 18.70 -1.07
C VAL A 75 3.83 18.79 -2.31
N ASN A 76 3.25 18.62 -3.49
CA ASN A 76 3.98 18.72 -4.74
C ASN A 76 4.17 20.19 -5.19
N GLU A 77 4.84 20.39 -6.32
CA GLU A 77 5.08 21.72 -6.91
C GLU A 77 3.80 22.49 -7.30
N HIS A 78 2.67 21.80 -7.39
CA HIS A 78 1.35 22.38 -7.69
C HIS A 78 0.51 22.61 -6.43
N ASN A 79 1.12 22.53 -5.25
CA ASN A 79 0.44 22.66 -3.95
C ASN A 79 -0.63 21.58 -3.69
N GLU A 80 -0.51 20.41 -4.32
CA GLU A 80 -1.39 19.27 -4.12
C GLU A 80 -0.80 18.29 -3.10
N ARG A 81 -1.63 17.76 -2.21
CA ARG A 81 -1.24 16.69 -1.28
C ARG A 81 -0.97 15.40 -2.06
N ILE A 82 0.17 14.80 -1.81
CA ILE A 82 0.59 13.52 -2.38
C ILE A 82 1.04 12.57 -1.29
N ILE A 83 0.94 11.28 -1.59
CA ILE A 83 1.43 10.19 -0.76
C ILE A 83 2.60 9.56 -1.49
N ILE A 84 3.66 9.30 -0.73
CA ILE A 84 4.88 8.69 -1.20
C ILE A 84 5.07 7.39 -0.43
N ILE A 85 5.09 6.28 -1.16
CA ILE A 85 5.50 4.97 -0.63
C ILE A 85 6.92 4.72 -1.13
N SER A 86 7.83 4.31 -0.26
CA SER A 86 9.21 4.07 -0.65
C SER A 86 9.88 2.95 0.13
N ASP A 87 10.83 2.29 -0.54
CA ASP A 87 11.89 1.51 0.09
C ASP A 87 13.23 2.08 -0.41
N GLU A 88 13.93 2.80 0.46
CA GLU A 88 15.19 3.46 0.13
C GLU A 88 16.28 2.46 -0.26
N SER A 89 16.26 1.24 0.31
CA SER A 89 17.24 0.20 0.01
C SER A 89 17.06 -0.42 -1.38
N ALA A 90 15.91 -0.20 -2.01
CA ALA A 90 15.54 -0.74 -3.32
C ALA A 90 15.52 0.31 -4.44
N ASP A 91 15.76 1.59 -4.11
CA ASP A 91 15.37 2.72 -4.96
C ASP A 91 13.91 2.61 -5.46
N PHE A 92 13.04 2.01 -4.64
CA PHE A 92 11.64 1.85 -4.95
C PHE A 92 10.85 3.05 -4.46
N LYS A 93 9.99 3.59 -5.33
CA LYS A 93 9.16 4.75 -5.01
C LYS A 93 7.86 4.74 -5.79
N VAL A 94 6.76 5.03 -5.09
CA VAL A 94 5.46 5.31 -5.68
C VAL A 94 4.97 6.67 -5.21
N ILE A 95 4.40 7.43 -6.14
CA ILE A 95 3.72 8.69 -5.84
C ILE A 95 2.25 8.56 -6.23
N ALA A 96 1.36 8.81 -5.29
CA ALA A 96 -0.09 8.75 -5.46
C ALA A 96 -0.76 10.04 -4.96
N GLY A 97 -1.86 10.45 -5.61
CA GLY A 97 -2.63 11.63 -5.21
C GLY A 97 -4.05 11.35 -4.74
N GLY A 98 -4.51 10.10 -4.80
CA GLY A 98 -5.90 9.72 -4.54
C GLY A 98 -6.18 9.11 -3.16
N GLY A 99 -5.15 8.93 -2.33
CA GLY A 99 -5.29 8.31 -1.01
C GLY A 99 -4.48 7.02 -0.87
N LEU A 100 -4.38 6.56 0.39
CA LEU A 100 -3.75 5.31 0.79
C LEU A 100 -4.57 4.67 1.89
N ILE A 101 -4.75 3.37 1.80
CA ILE A 101 -5.21 2.54 2.91
C ILE A 101 -4.23 1.37 3.13
N LEU A 102 -4.13 0.91 4.37
CA LEU A 102 -3.50 -0.35 4.72
C LEU A 102 -4.60 -1.32 5.15
N ALA A 103 -4.74 -2.43 4.45
CA ALA A 103 -5.57 -3.54 4.86
C ALA A 103 -4.70 -4.63 5.50
N ARG A 104 -5.14 -5.17 6.64
CA ARG A 104 -4.44 -6.20 7.43
C ARG A 104 -5.36 -7.40 7.63
N GLY A 105 -4.88 -8.61 7.34
CA GLY A 105 -5.68 -9.82 7.43
C GLY A 105 -5.00 -11.06 6.84
N ASP A 106 -5.75 -12.15 6.77
CA ASP A 106 -5.35 -13.35 6.05
C ASP A 106 -5.45 -13.10 4.53
N PHE A 107 -4.48 -13.60 3.76
CA PHE A 107 -4.44 -13.36 2.33
C PHE A 107 -5.65 -13.90 1.56
N SER A 108 -6.21 -15.02 2.02
CA SER A 108 -7.42 -15.60 1.45
C SER A 108 -8.63 -14.65 1.53
N GLU A 109 -8.65 -13.76 2.53
CA GLU A 109 -9.71 -12.74 2.68
C GLU A 109 -9.57 -11.60 1.67
N PHE A 110 -8.36 -11.35 1.15
CA PHE A 110 -8.12 -10.34 0.11
C PHE A 110 -8.36 -10.85 -1.31
N ASN A 111 -8.43 -12.16 -1.50
CA ASN A 111 -8.50 -12.79 -2.81
C ASN A 111 -9.89 -12.66 -3.48
N MET A 112 -10.85 -11.99 -2.83
CA MET A 112 -12.23 -11.82 -3.30
C MET A 112 -12.44 -10.58 -4.20
N HIS A 113 -11.53 -10.37 -5.16
CA HIS A 113 -11.51 -9.30 -6.18
C HIS A 113 -10.76 -8.01 -5.81
N PHE A 114 -9.74 -7.67 -6.60
CA PHE A 114 -8.96 -6.43 -6.48
C PHE A 114 -9.83 -5.17 -6.42
N ASP A 115 -10.92 -5.11 -7.21
CA ASP A 115 -11.82 -3.96 -7.22
C ASP A 115 -12.66 -3.88 -5.93
N SER A 116 -13.02 -5.01 -5.32
CA SER A 116 -13.79 -5.03 -4.07
C SER A 116 -12.98 -4.47 -2.89
N LEU A 117 -11.65 -4.60 -2.93
CA LEU A 117 -10.75 -3.96 -1.98
C LEU A 117 -10.85 -2.42 -2.01
N PHE A 118 -11.13 -1.84 -3.18
CA PHE A 118 -11.36 -0.40 -3.33
C PHE A 118 -12.83 -0.01 -3.16
N ASP A 119 -13.78 -0.94 -3.30
CA ASP A 119 -15.17 -0.70 -2.91
C ASP A 119 -15.34 -0.68 -1.39
N MET A 120 -14.49 -1.39 -0.63
CA MET A 120 -14.37 -1.24 0.83
C MET A 120 -14.00 0.19 1.25
N GLU A 121 -13.35 0.96 0.36
CA GLU A 121 -13.11 2.38 0.59
C GLU A 121 -14.42 3.17 0.64
N LYS A 122 -15.39 2.85 -0.24
CA LYS A 122 -16.71 3.51 -0.32
C LYS A 122 -17.64 3.13 0.82
N ALA A 123 -17.65 1.86 1.23
CA ALA A 123 -18.57 1.33 2.27
C ALA A 123 -18.29 1.84 3.70
N ILE A 124 -17.21 2.60 3.90
CA ILE A 124 -16.80 3.15 5.21
C ILE A 124 -16.99 4.68 5.25
N PHE A 125 -17.38 5.30 4.12
CA PHE A 125 -17.70 6.73 4.03
C PHE A 125 -19.20 7.01 3.86
N GLU A 126 -20.05 5.98 3.97
CA GLU A 126 -21.50 6.09 4.24
C GLU A 126 -21.77 5.81 5.73
#